data_AF-A0A1V3SFJ8-F1
#
_entry.id   AF-A0A1V3SFJ8-F1
#
_cell.length_a   1.000
_cell.length_b   1.000
_cell.length_c   1.000
_cell.angle_alpha   90.00
_cell.angle_beta   90.00
_cell.angle_gamma   90.00
#
_symmetry.space_group_name_H-M   'P 1'
#
loop_
_entity.id
_entity.type
_entity.pdbx_description
1 polymer ?
#
loop_
_entity_poly.entity_id
_entity_poly.type
_entity_poly.pdbx_seq_one_letter_code
_entity_poly.pdbx_strand_id
1 'polypeptide(L)'
;MNKKHLVMAALLAASGSAQWAHAQSVYGEIGYSPLSLGLSVPVIGLRATAEPVMLRGLVGFQLIDSFAIEAIGGLNARSSSVKNSGSSGISTTAKVNQLYGVYLTPKFGLGPVELFGRVGMARTKVTFQGLGSGEDKKLSYGFGLRLMPTDHLSLSADHMNYLDSGGASVKGYSLNLGLRF
;
A
#
# COMPACT_ATOMS: atom_id res chain seq x y z
N MET A 1 -24.16 1.14 -23.38
CA MET A 1 -22.96 0.32 -23.08
C MET A 1 -22.03 1.12 -22.17
N ASN A 2 -21.87 0.71 -20.91
CA ASN A 2 -21.26 1.53 -19.85
C ASN A 2 -19.72 1.54 -19.91
N LYS A 3 -19.13 2.75 -19.89
CA LYS A 3 -17.68 3.03 -19.98
C LYS A 3 -16.80 2.44 -18.87
N LYS A 4 -17.37 1.69 -17.92
CA LYS A 4 -16.67 1.12 -16.75
C LYS A 4 -15.98 -0.22 -17.03
N HIS A 5 -16.33 -0.92 -18.11
CA HIS A 5 -15.69 -2.19 -18.48
C HIS A 5 -14.50 -2.03 -19.43
N LEU A 6 -14.29 -0.83 -19.98
CA LEU A 6 -13.20 -0.58 -20.94
C LEU A 6 -11.83 -0.40 -20.25
N VAL A 7 -11.81 0.09 -19.00
CA VAL A 7 -10.56 0.35 -18.26
C VAL A 7 -9.89 -0.93 -17.77
N MET A 8 -10.69 -1.96 -17.43
CA MET A 8 -10.14 -3.26 -16.99
C MET A 8 -9.63 -4.11 -18.15
N ALA A 9 -10.22 -3.95 -19.35
CA ALA A 9 -9.80 -4.66 -20.56
C ALA A 9 -8.57 -4.01 -21.24
N ALA A 10 -8.36 -2.70 -21.05
CA ALA A 10 -7.23 -1.98 -21.64
C ALA A 10 -5.87 -2.37 -21.02
N LEU A 11 -5.83 -2.86 -19.77
CA LEU A 11 -4.58 -3.35 -19.16
C LEU A 11 -4.13 -4.71 -19.72
N LEU A 12 -5.00 -5.45 -20.41
CA LEU A 12 -4.71 -6.78 -20.96
C LEU A 12 -4.29 -6.77 -22.44
N ALA A 13 -4.32 -5.61 -23.12
CA ALA A 13 -4.19 -5.53 -24.58
C ALA A 13 -2.86 -4.95 -25.10
N ALA A 14 -1.87 -4.70 -24.25
CA ALA A 14 -0.60 -4.07 -24.65
C ALA A 14 0.52 -5.06 -25.03
N SER A 15 0.18 -6.26 -25.52
CA SER A 15 1.15 -7.23 -26.06
C SER A 15 1.44 -6.94 -27.54
N GLY A 16 2.22 -5.88 -27.79
CA GLY A 16 2.57 -5.44 -29.14
C GLY A 16 4.04 -5.07 -29.29
N SER A 17 4.88 -6.08 -29.52
CA SER A 17 6.16 -6.08 -30.24
C SER A 17 7.12 -4.87 -30.10
N ALA A 18 8.23 -5.09 -29.37
CA ALA A 18 9.57 -4.67 -29.81
C ALA A 18 10.64 -5.50 -29.08
N GLN A 19 11.32 -6.38 -29.82
CA GLN A 19 12.49 -7.13 -29.35
C GLN A 19 13.66 -6.20 -29.03
N TRP A 20 13.95 -6.01 -27.74
CA TRP A 20 15.30 -5.78 -27.20
C TRP A 20 15.29 -6.31 -25.77
N ALA A 21 15.98 -7.44 -25.52
CA ALA A 21 16.25 -8.06 -24.21
C ALA A 21 15.32 -7.60 -23.05
N HIS A 22 14.04 -7.95 -23.12
CA HIS A 22 13.03 -7.47 -22.19
C HIS A 22 13.20 -8.22 -20.86
N ALA A 23 14.04 -7.71 -19.95
CA ALA A 23 13.82 -7.97 -18.53
C ALA A 23 12.36 -7.55 -18.29
N GLN A 24 11.50 -8.52 -17.99
CA GLN A 24 10.07 -8.35 -17.82
C GLN A 24 9.75 -7.07 -17.04
N SER A 25 9.45 -6.00 -17.79
CA SER A 25 9.53 -4.63 -17.29
C SER A 25 8.35 -4.28 -16.38
N VAL A 26 7.31 -5.11 -16.40
CA VAL A 26 6.08 -4.90 -15.63
C VAL A 26 5.87 -6.09 -14.70
N TYR A 27 5.52 -5.79 -13.46
CA TYR A 27 5.05 -6.78 -12.51
C TYR A 27 3.84 -6.25 -11.76
N GLY A 28 3.00 -7.18 -11.31
CA GLY A 28 1.86 -6.88 -10.46
C GLY A 28 1.96 -7.68 -9.17
N GLU A 29 1.54 -7.09 -8.05
CA GLU A 29 1.38 -7.82 -6.78
C GLU A 29 -0.02 -7.60 -6.21
N ILE A 30 -0.57 -8.62 -5.55
CA ILE A 30 -1.73 -8.47 -4.66
C ILE A 30 -1.29 -8.81 -3.25
N GLY A 31 -1.81 -8.11 -2.25
CA GLY A 31 -1.34 -8.27 -0.89
C GLY A 31 -2.39 -8.04 0.18
N TYR A 32 -2.12 -8.64 1.32
CA TYR A 32 -2.87 -8.51 2.55
C TYR A 32 -2.06 -7.70 3.53
N SER A 33 -2.64 -6.62 4.07
CA SER A 33 -1.94 -5.67 4.91
C SER A 33 -2.73 -5.29 6.16
N PRO A 34 -2.40 -5.89 7.32
CA PRO A 34 -2.80 -5.35 8.61
C PRO A 34 -2.18 -3.96 8.80
N LEU A 35 -3.01 -2.99 9.14
CA LEU A 35 -2.60 -1.63 9.41
C LEU A 35 -2.65 -1.36 10.91
N SER A 36 -1.80 -0.45 11.37
CA SER A 36 -1.82 0.14 12.71
C SER A 36 -2.09 1.63 12.56
N LEU A 37 -3.26 2.06 13.02
CA LEU A 37 -3.67 3.46 13.11
C LEU A 37 -3.47 3.94 14.53
N GLY A 38 -2.63 4.94 14.72
CA GLY A 38 -2.42 5.61 16.00
C GLY A 38 -2.90 7.05 15.93
N LEU A 39 -3.73 7.46 16.90
CA LEU A 39 -4.10 8.85 17.13
C LEU A 39 -3.72 9.22 18.57
N SER A 40 -2.96 10.29 18.72
CA SER A 40 -2.57 10.89 20.00
C SER A 40 -2.79 12.39 19.93
N VAL A 41 -3.68 12.90 20.77
CA VAL A 41 -3.93 14.34 20.91
C VAL A 41 -3.56 14.74 22.34
N PRO A 42 -2.32 15.19 22.57
CA PRO A 42 -1.81 15.47 23.92
C PRO A 42 -2.63 16.52 24.67
N VAL A 43 -3.16 17.52 23.96
CA VAL A 43 -3.93 18.64 24.51
C VAL A 43 -5.19 18.18 25.26
N ILE A 44 -5.77 17.03 24.88
CA ILE A 44 -6.98 16.47 25.51
C ILE A 44 -6.74 15.08 26.12
N GLY A 45 -5.49 14.61 26.20
CA GLY A 45 -5.14 13.30 26.74
C GLY A 45 -5.69 12.09 25.96
N LEU A 46 -6.19 12.29 24.74
CA LEU A 46 -6.81 11.23 23.94
C LEU A 46 -5.76 10.37 23.25
N ARG A 47 -5.83 9.05 23.48
CA ARG A 47 -5.08 8.02 22.76
C ARG A 47 -6.05 6.99 22.21
N ALA A 48 -6.01 6.80 20.90
CA ALA A 48 -6.87 5.86 20.19
C ALA A 48 -6.05 5.04 19.20
N THR A 49 -6.24 3.72 19.23
CA THR A 49 -5.58 2.78 18.32
C THR A 49 -6.62 1.93 17.60
N ALA A 50 -6.43 1.69 16.31
CA ALA A 50 -7.25 0.79 15.52
C ALA A 50 -6.40 -0.04 14.56
N GLU A 51 -6.80 -1.29 14.34
CA GLU A 51 -6.07 -2.27 13.53
C GLU A 51 -6.93 -2.78 12.37
N PRO A 52 -7.25 -1.94 11.38
CA PRO A 52 -7.98 -2.40 10.20
C PRO A 52 -7.09 -3.23 9.29
N VAL A 53 -7.71 -3.98 8.40
CA VAL A 53 -7.01 -4.76 7.37
C VAL A 53 -7.35 -4.20 6.00
N MET A 54 -6.31 -4.07 5.19
CA MET A 54 -6.37 -3.60 3.81
C MET A 54 -5.96 -4.71 2.85
N LEU A 55 -6.69 -4.83 1.74
CA LEU A 55 -6.20 -5.52 0.55
C LEU A 55 -5.56 -4.48 -0.36
N ARG A 56 -4.39 -4.78 -0.90
CA ARG A 56 -3.64 -3.90 -1.79
C ARG A 56 -3.31 -4.59 -3.10
N GLY A 57 -3.33 -3.81 -4.17
CA GLY A 57 -2.72 -4.13 -5.46
C GLY A 57 -1.52 -3.21 -5.68
N LEU A 58 -0.50 -3.73 -6.35
CA LEU A 58 0.68 -3.01 -6.77
C LEU A 58 0.89 -3.27 -8.27
N VAL A 59 1.25 -2.23 -9.01
CA VAL A 59 1.80 -2.36 -10.36
C VAL A 59 3.15 -1.66 -10.37
N GLY A 60 4.18 -2.39 -10.76
CA GLY A 60 5.55 -1.90 -10.84
C GLY A 60 6.04 -1.87 -12.27
N PHE A 61 6.70 -0.78 -12.64
CA PHE A 61 7.44 -0.64 -13.88
C PHE A 61 8.93 -0.54 -13.56
N GLN A 62 9.70 -1.54 -13.98
CA GLN A 62 11.14 -1.60 -13.80
C GLN A 62 11.82 -0.69 -14.83
N LEU A 63 12.54 0.31 -14.32
CA LEU A 63 13.31 1.24 -15.17
C LEU A 63 14.67 0.65 -15.52
N ILE A 64 15.37 0.18 -14.49
CA ILE A 64 16.66 -0.52 -14.55
C ILE A 64 16.69 -1.59 -13.47
N ASP A 65 17.72 -2.44 -13.44
CA ASP A 65 17.79 -3.55 -12.48
C ASP A 65 17.65 -3.10 -11.02
N SER A 66 18.23 -1.95 -10.67
CA SER A 66 18.22 -1.41 -9.31
C SER A 66 17.08 -0.43 -9.01
N PHE A 67 16.20 -0.09 -9.95
CA PHE A 67 15.13 0.90 -9.73
C PHE A 67 13.83 0.57 -10.46
N ALA A 68 12.72 0.77 -9.76
CA ALA A 68 11.37 0.70 -10.32
C ALA A 68 10.53 1.90 -9.89
N ILE A 69 9.47 2.18 -10.65
CA ILE A 69 8.36 3.02 -10.22
C ILE A 69 7.20 2.10 -9.90
N GLU A 70 6.62 2.24 -8.70
CA GLU A 70 5.51 1.42 -8.25
C GLU A 70 4.30 2.27 -7.92
N ALA A 71 3.14 1.86 -8.42
CA ALA A 71 1.84 2.39 -8.01
C ALA A 71 1.16 1.37 -7.11
N ILE A 72 0.72 1.81 -5.92
CA ILE A 72 0.01 0.98 -4.95
C ILE A 72 -1.41 1.53 -4.79
N GLY A 73 -2.40 0.66 -4.88
CA GLY A 73 -3.79 0.95 -4.55
C GLY A 73 -4.29 -0.02 -3.49
N GLY A 74 -5.01 0.48 -2.49
CA GLY A 74 -5.49 -0.29 -1.36
C GLY A 74 -6.94 0.04 -1.04
N LEU A 75 -7.71 -1.00 -0.74
CA LEU A 75 -9.11 -0.94 -0.33
C LEU A 75 -9.29 -1.67 1.00
N ASN A 76 -10.19 -1.14 1.84
CA ASN A 76 -10.49 -1.78 3.12
C ASN A 76 -11.08 -3.18 2.88
N ALA A 77 -10.49 -4.18 3.53
CA ALA A 77 -11.05 -5.53 3.55
C ALA A 77 -11.74 -5.84 4.88
N ARG A 78 -11.21 -5.31 5.99
CA ARG A 78 -11.83 -5.40 7.30
C ARG A 78 -11.77 -4.07 8.04
N SER A 79 -12.92 -3.68 8.57
CA SER A 79 -13.04 -2.56 9.50
C SER A 79 -12.78 -3.04 10.94
N SER A 80 -12.14 -2.22 11.76
CA SER A 80 -11.85 -2.54 13.17
C SER A 80 -12.37 -1.42 14.08
N SER A 81 -12.92 -1.78 15.23
CA SER A 81 -13.45 -0.83 16.22
C SER A 81 -12.30 -0.15 16.96
N VAL A 82 -12.39 1.17 17.18
CA VAL A 82 -11.40 1.92 17.96
C VAL A 82 -11.48 1.51 19.42
N LYS A 83 -10.35 1.10 20.00
CA LYS A 83 -10.24 0.87 21.45
C LYS A 83 -9.76 2.19 22.08
N ASN A 84 -10.66 2.89 22.78
CA ASN A 84 -10.35 4.08 23.56
C ASN A 84 -9.98 3.68 24.99
N SER A 85 -8.86 4.19 25.50
CA SER A 85 -8.45 4.02 26.92
C SER A 85 -8.74 5.24 27.80
N GLY A 86 -9.39 6.29 27.26
CA GLY A 86 -9.84 7.48 28.01
C GLY A 86 -11.34 7.43 28.32
N SER A 87 -11.73 7.97 29.47
CA SER A 87 -13.02 7.84 30.19
C SER A 87 -14.29 8.39 29.49
N SER A 88 -14.46 8.21 28.19
CA SER A 88 -15.70 8.53 27.48
C SER A 88 -15.95 7.47 26.41
N GLY A 89 -16.97 6.65 26.65
CA GLY A 89 -17.36 5.48 25.86
C GLY A 89 -17.90 5.81 24.47
N ILE A 90 -17.16 6.58 23.67
CA ILE A 90 -17.46 6.82 22.27
C ILE A 90 -16.77 5.72 21.45
N SER A 91 -17.53 4.69 21.08
CA SER A 91 -17.12 3.64 20.15
C SER A 91 -17.21 4.17 18.70
N THR A 92 -16.25 4.98 18.27
CA THR A 92 -16.17 5.40 16.86
C THR A 92 -15.45 4.33 16.04
N THR A 93 -16.02 3.93 14.91
CA THR A 93 -15.35 3.02 13.97
C THR A 93 -14.49 3.84 13.01
N ALA A 94 -13.18 3.61 12.99
CA ALA A 94 -12.25 4.23 12.05
C ALA A 94 -12.01 3.28 10.86
N LYS A 95 -12.22 3.77 9.64
CA LYS A 95 -11.98 3.01 8.41
C LYS A 95 -11.01 3.75 7.51
N VAL A 96 -9.97 3.06 7.03
CA VAL A 96 -9.20 3.52 5.87
C VAL A 96 -9.96 3.08 4.64
N ASN A 97 -10.76 3.96 4.04
CA ASN A 97 -11.61 3.60 2.91
C ASN A 97 -10.77 3.26 1.68
N GLN A 98 -9.77 4.11 1.42
CA GLN A 98 -8.95 4.02 0.22
C GLN A 98 -7.54 4.55 0.49
N LEU A 99 -6.55 3.88 -0.07
CA LEU A 99 -5.15 4.30 -0.06
C LEU A 99 -4.61 4.19 -1.48
N TYR A 100 -4.02 5.25 -2.02
CA TYR A 100 -3.33 5.19 -3.30
C TYR A 100 -2.00 5.93 -3.20
N GLY A 101 -0.93 5.37 -3.75
CA GLY A 101 0.37 6.00 -3.72
C GLY A 101 1.22 5.65 -4.92
N VAL A 102 2.20 6.50 -5.20
CA VAL A 102 3.21 6.30 -6.23
C VAL A 102 4.58 6.44 -5.56
N TYR A 103 5.46 5.49 -5.88
CA TYR A 103 6.73 5.31 -5.20
C TYR A 103 7.84 5.12 -6.22
N LEU A 104 9.01 5.68 -5.88
CA LEU A 104 10.27 5.26 -6.43
C LEU A 104 10.83 4.16 -5.55
N THR A 105 11.29 3.08 -6.18
CA THR A 105 11.63 1.84 -5.50
C THR A 105 13.05 1.42 -5.88
N PRO A 106 14.09 1.82 -5.11
CA PRO A 106 15.42 1.22 -5.22
C PRO A 106 15.38 -0.25 -4.79
N LYS A 107 16.14 -1.09 -5.50
CA LYS A 107 16.17 -2.55 -5.34
C LYS A 107 17.61 -3.08 -5.34
N PHE A 108 17.85 -4.11 -4.54
CA PHE A 108 19.14 -4.77 -4.43
C PHE A 108 18.97 -6.29 -4.42
N GLY A 109 19.45 -6.95 -5.46
CA GLY A 109 19.37 -8.41 -5.62
C GLY A 109 20.47 -9.13 -4.84
N LEU A 110 20.08 -10.19 -4.13
CA LEU A 110 20.93 -11.10 -3.34
C LEU A 110 20.63 -12.55 -3.76
N GLY A 111 20.62 -12.83 -5.07
CA GLY A 111 20.21 -14.11 -5.63
C GLY A 111 18.68 -14.26 -5.69
N PRO A 112 18.07 -15.27 -5.05
CA PRO A 112 16.61 -15.46 -5.06
C PRO A 112 15.86 -14.46 -4.16
N VAL A 113 16.59 -13.60 -3.44
CA VAL A 113 16.06 -12.57 -2.54
C VAL A 113 16.41 -11.20 -3.09
N GLU A 114 15.43 -10.29 -3.14
CA GLU A 114 15.61 -8.89 -3.51
C GLU A 114 15.18 -8.01 -2.32
N LEU A 115 16.08 -7.16 -1.85
CA LEU A 115 15.76 -6.09 -0.91
C LEU A 115 15.22 -4.89 -1.70
N PHE A 116 14.18 -4.24 -1.19
CA PHE A 116 13.69 -3.01 -1.80
C PHE A 116 13.33 -1.95 -0.76
N GLY A 117 13.52 -0.69 -1.14
CA GLY A 117 13.01 0.47 -0.42
C GLY A 117 11.92 1.14 -1.25
N ARG A 118 11.00 1.86 -0.61
CA ARG A 118 9.98 2.67 -1.27
C ARG A 118 10.00 4.06 -0.68
N VAL A 119 9.99 5.08 -1.52
CA VAL A 119 9.81 6.47 -1.11
C VAL A 119 8.92 7.16 -2.12
N GLY A 120 7.92 7.89 -1.64
CA GLY A 120 6.96 8.53 -2.52
C GLY A 120 5.88 9.30 -1.79
N MET A 121 4.73 9.42 -2.43
CA MET A 121 3.57 10.07 -1.86
C MET A 121 2.38 9.12 -1.81
N ALA A 122 1.71 9.09 -0.67
CA ALA A 122 0.47 8.38 -0.48
C ALA A 122 -0.66 9.38 -0.25
N ARG A 123 -1.81 9.10 -0.85
CA ARG A 123 -3.08 9.69 -0.49
C ARG A 123 -3.88 8.66 0.30
N THR A 124 -4.30 9.04 1.50
CA THR A 124 -5.12 8.20 2.37
C THR A 124 -6.45 8.89 2.64
N LYS A 125 -7.55 8.20 2.36
CA LYS A 125 -8.89 8.64 2.72
C LYS A 125 -9.36 7.85 3.93
N VAL A 126 -9.54 8.56 5.04
CA VAL A 126 -10.03 7.99 6.30
C VAL A 126 -11.45 8.50 6.54
N THR A 127 -12.37 7.59 6.85
CA THR A 127 -13.74 7.94 7.23
C THR A 127 -13.98 7.54 8.68
N PHE A 128 -14.44 8.51 9.48
CA PHE A 128 -14.89 8.29 10.84
C PHE A 128 -16.42 8.32 10.85
N GLN A 129 -17.05 7.20 11.20
CA GLN A 129 -18.51 7.15 11.28
C GLN A 129 -19.02 8.17 12.32
N GLY A 130 -19.88 9.10 11.88
CA GLY A 130 -20.47 10.14 12.72
C GLY A 130 -19.71 11.48 12.79
N LEU A 131 -18.48 11.56 12.25
CA LEU A 131 -17.63 12.77 12.32
C LEU A 131 -17.14 13.30 10.96
N GLY A 132 -17.32 12.55 9.87
CA GLY A 132 -16.98 12.97 8.50
C GLY A 132 -15.81 12.19 7.87
N SER A 133 -15.29 12.69 6.76
CA SER A 133 -14.19 12.09 6.00
C SER A 133 -13.03 13.06 5.83
N GLY A 134 -11.80 12.61 6.09
CA GLY A 134 -10.58 13.35 5.86
C GLY A 134 -9.77 12.72 4.72
N GLU A 135 -9.12 13.55 3.90
CA GLU A 135 -8.25 13.11 2.81
C GLU A 135 -6.93 13.85 2.90
N ASP A 136 -5.84 13.12 3.09
CA ASP A 136 -4.50 13.68 3.21
C ASP A 136 -3.55 13.09 2.18
N LYS A 137 -2.68 13.95 1.64
CA LYS A 137 -1.54 13.59 0.77
C LYS A 137 -0.26 13.85 1.54
N LYS A 138 0.53 12.81 1.80
CA LYS A 138 1.75 12.92 2.59
C LYS A 138 2.86 12.06 2.02
N LEU A 139 4.08 12.40 2.42
CA LEU A 139 5.25 11.59 2.12
C LEU A 139 5.10 10.23 2.81
N SER A 140 5.36 9.18 2.05
CA SER A 140 5.27 7.79 2.50
C SER A 140 6.54 7.06 2.10
N TYR A 141 6.97 6.16 2.96
CA TYR A 141 8.18 5.39 2.77
C TYR A 141 8.06 4.01 3.40
N GLY A 142 8.90 3.09 2.96
CA GLY A 142 8.93 1.74 3.51
C GLY A 142 10.09 0.93 2.96
N PHE A 143 10.17 -0.31 3.42
CA PHE A 143 11.19 -1.25 2.99
C PHE A 143 10.63 -2.66 3.06
N GLY A 144 11.25 -3.58 2.32
CA GLY A 144 10.81 -4.95 2.30
C GLY A 144 11.77 -5.89 1.60
N LEU A 145 11.31 -7.14 1.53
CA LEU A 145 12.00 -8.28 0.96
C LEU A 145 11.08 -8.92 -0.07
N ARG A 146 11.65 -9.37 -1.18
CA ARG A 146 10.96 -10.11 -2.23
C ARG A 146 11.73 -11.40 -2.49
N LEU A 147 11.07 -12.53 -2.35
CA LEU A 147 11.56 -13.84 -2.73
C LEU A 147 11.04 -14.18 -4.13
N MET A 148 11.92 -14.63 -5.00
CA MET A 148 11.61 -14.99 -6.39
C MET A 148 11.93 -16.48 -6.58
N PRO A 149 11.02 -17.39 -6.15
CA PRO A 149 11.23 -18.83 -6.30
C PRO A 149 11.26 -19.27 -7.76
N THR A 150 10.63 -18.50 -8.66
CA THR A 150 10.68 -18.68 -10.12
C THR A 150 10.78 -17.31 -10.79
N ASP A 151 11.08 -17.28 -12.09
CA ASP A 151 11.19 -16.01 -12.84
C ASP A 151 9.85 -15.25 -12.94
N HIS A 152 8.73 -15.97 -12.81
CA HIS A 152 7.39 -15.40 -12.97
C HIS A 152 6.69 -15.11 -11.64
N LEU A 153 7.04 -15.82 -10.56
CA LEU A 153 6.36 -15.72 -9.28
C LEU A 153 7.24 -15.01 -8.25
N SER A 154 6.65 -14.11 -7.49
CA SER A 154 7.29 -13.50 -6.34
C SER A 154 6.41 -13.54 -5.10
N LEU A 155 7.05 -13.65 -3.95
CA LEU A 155 6.45 -13.51 -2.63
C LEU A 155 7.18 -12.37 -1.94
N SER A 156 6.46 -11.32 -1.54
CA SER A 156 7.07 -10.16 -0.90
C SER A 156 6.48 -9.88 0.46
N ALA A 157 7.29 -9.33 1.35
CA ALA A 157 6.88 -8.80 2.64
C ALA A 157 7.42 -7.39 2.79
N ASP A 158 6.59 -6.45 3.23
CA ASP A 158 7.00 -5.06 3.43
C ASP A 158 6.44 -4.41 4.68
N HIS A 159 7.16 -3.41 5.15
CA HIS A 159 6.69 -2.45 6.13
C HIS A 159 6.60 -1.06 5.48
N MET A 160 5.43 -0.44 5.55
CA MET A 160 5.16 0.88 4.99
C MET A 160 4.68 1.84 6.09
N ASN A 161 5.24 3.04 6.08
CA ASN A 161 4.73 4.19 6.80
C ASN A 161 4.03 5.11 5.79
N TYR A 162 2.71 5.23 5.90
CA TYR A 162 1.88 6.04 4.99
C TYR A 162 1.60 7.44 5.53
N LEU A 163 1.71 7.62 6.84
CA LEU A 163 1.50 8.89 7.53
C LEU A 163 2.28 8.87 8.85
N ASP A 164 3.11 9.87 9.08
CA ASP A 164 3.72 10.12 10.39
C ASP A 164 3.71 11.63 10.66
N SER A 165 2.92 12.07 11.62
CA SER A 165 2.82 13.49 11.99
C SER A 165 2.36 13.64 13.43
N GLY A 166 3.29 13.75 14.38
CA GLY A 166 3.18 14.32 15.75
C GLY A 166 2.03 13.89 16.68
N GLY A 167 1.09 13.08 16.19
CA GLY A 167 -0.24 12.85 16.75
C GLY A 167 -1.13 11.97 15.87
N ALA A 168 -0.79 11.72 14.60
CA ALA A 168 -1.42 10.69 13.78
C ALA A 168 -0.36 9.84 13.05
N SER A 169 -0.52 8.51 13.09
CA SER A 169 0.37 7.57 12.41
C SER A 169 -0.41 6.46 11.70
N VAL A 170 0.00 6.12 10.47
CA VAL A 170 -0.56 5.00 9.70
C VAL A 170 0.58 4.12 9.20
N LYS A 171 0.76 2.97 9.84
CA LYS A 171 1.77 1.98 9.49
C LYS A 171 1.11 0.70 9.00
N GLY A 172 1.76 -0.03 8.11
CA GLY A 172 1.26 -1.30 7.59
C GLY A 172 2.36 -2.32 7.41
N TYR A 173 2.09 -3.55 7.80
CA TYR A 173 2.87 -4.71 7.36
C TYR A 173 2.09 -5.38 6.25
N SER A 174 2.76 -5.85 5.20
CA SER A 174 2.09 -6.47 4.06
C SER A 174 2.77 -7.77 3.69
N LEU A 175 1.96 -8.75 3.31
CA LEU A 175 2.39 -9.93 2.57
C LEU A 175 1.76 -9.88 1.18
N ASN A 176 2.56 -10.01 0.14
CA ASN A 176 2.11 -9.90 -1.24
C ASN A 176 2.58 -11.08 -2.09
N LEU A 177 1.74 -11.46 -3.03
CA LEU A 177 2.02 -12.42 -4.09
C LEU A 177 2.05 -11.68 -5.41
N GLY A 178 3.12 -11.89 -6.19
CA GLY A 178 3.38 -11.14 -7.41
C GLY A 178 3.64 -12.00 -8.62
N LEU A 179 3.27 -11.46 -9.77
CA LEU A 179 3.56 -12.02 -11.09
C LEU A 179 4.35 -11.02 -11.93
N ARG A 180 5.33 -11.53 -12.69
CA ARG A 180 6.18 -10.75 -13.57
C ARG A 180 5.94 -11.14 -15.04
N PHE A 181 5.82 -10.14 -15.93
CA PHE A 181 5.33 -10.29 -17.32
C PHE A 181 6.36 -9.86 -18.37
#